data_AF-A0A6C0FJS1-F1
#
_entry.id   AF-A0A6C0FJS1-F1
#
_cell.length_a   1.000
_cell.length_b   1.000
_cell.length_c   1.000
_cell.angle_alpha   90.00
_cell.angle_beta   90.00
_cell.angle_gamma   90.00
#
_symmetry.space_group_name_H-M   'P 1'
#
loop_
_entity.id
_entity.type
_entity.pdbx_description
1 polymer ?
#
loop_
_entity_poly.entity_id
_entity_poly.type
_entity_poly.pdbx_seq_one_letter_code
_entity_poly.pdbx_strand_id
1 'polypeptide(L)'
;MSSIMENYKPALFYRQKAYDIEQTFVVVLSNIVSAYIAHKLNPIWGPYEVRYNRELQKVHKTQADIFSLSNDVDSAIAAIDEEIDKYIREINEQKKIEEKLNGYLKGLEEDNPGAAGLRKGMTDTYKIQYASNFFLVLGILFGAYILIYIFGKGIMNGETTPLANSIPTVELPSVSTST
;
A
#
# COMPACT_ATOMS: atom_id res chain seq x y z
N MET A 1 -13.91 -0.70 -22.28
CA MET A 1 -14.09 0.73 -22.60
C MET A 1 -15.54 1.05 -22.29
N SER A 2 -15.80 1.86 -21.27
CA SER A 2 -17.13 2.01 -20.63
C SER A 2 -18.17 2.55 -21.61
N SER A 3 -19.37 1.94 -21.61
CA SER A 3 -20.58 2.31 -22.39
C SER A 3 -20.96 3.80 -22.30
N ILE A 4 -20.47 4.51 -21.28
CA ILE A 4 -20.76 5.93 -21.02
C ILE A 4 -19.96 6.88 -21.93
N MET A 5 -18.75 6.50 -22.37
CA MET A 5 -17.96 7.34 -23.28
C MET A 5 -18.57 7.44 -24.70
N GLU A 6 -19.45 6.50 -25.06
CA GLU A 6 -20.10 6.49 -26.38
C GLU A 6 -21.15 7.62 -26.54
N ASN A 7 -21.63 8.20 -25.43
CA ASN A 7 -22.64 9.26 -25.44
C ASN A 7 -22.16 10.56 -24.77
N TYR A 8 -20.85 10.69 -24.53
CA TYR A 8 -20.27 11.89 -23.94
C TYR A 8 -20.28 13.05 -24.94
N LYS A 9 -21.04 14.10 -24.62
CA LYS A 9 -21.02 15.34 -25.40
C LYS A 9 -19.95 16.27 -24.83
N PRO A 10 -19.05 16.82 -25.67
CA PRO A 10 -18.00 17.70 -25.18
C PRO A 10 -18.59 19.01 -24.63
N ALA A 11 -17.89 19.66 -23.70
CA ALA A 11 -18.33 20.95 -23.14
C ALA A 11 -18.65 22.02 -24.23
N LEU A 12 -17.94 21.95 -25.36
CA LEU A 12 -18.17 22.84 -26.51
C LEU A 12 -19.57 22.68 -27.13
N PHE A 13 -20.14 21.46 -27.10
CA PHE A 13 -21.50 21.20 -27.55
C PHE A 13 -22.52 22.01 -26.73
N TYR A 14 -22.41 21.94 -25.39
CA TYR A 14 -23.32 22.65 -24.49
C TYR A 14 -23.17 24.17 -24.61
N ARG A 15 -21.94 24.66 -24.76
CA ARG A 15 -21.67 26.09 -25.00
C ARG A 15 -22.29 26.58 -26.29
N GLN A 16 -22.18 25.82 -27.38
CA GLN A 16 -22.81 26.19 -28.65
C GLN A 16 -24.33 26.22 -28.52
N LYS A 17 -24.93 25.20 -27.90
CA LYS A 17 -26.39 25.15 -27.67
C LYS A 17 -26.87 26.33 -26.80
N ALA A 18 -26.10 26.71 -25.77
CA ALA A 18 -26.39 27.90 -24.95
C ALA A 18 -26.33 29.19 -25.78
N TYR A 19 -25.30 29.34 -26.60
CA TYR A 19 -25.14 30.50 -27.50
C TYR A 19 -26.30 30.59 -28.51
N ASP A 20 -26.69 29.48 -29.13
CA ASP A 20 -27.79 29.46 -30.10
C ASP A 20 -29.13 29.84 -29.46
N ILE A 21 -29.38 29.37 -28.22
CA ILE A 21 -30.54 29.76 -27.42
C ILE A 21 -30.49 31.25 -27.10
N GLU A 22 -29.34 31.78 -26.69
CA GLU A 22 -29.15 33.20 -26.39
C GLU A 22 -29.45 34.09 -27.60
N GLN A 23 -28.88 33.76 -28.77
CA GLN A 23 -29.15 34.48 -30.02
C GLN A 23 -30.63 34.45 -30.38
N THR A 24 -31.28 33.30 -30.21
CA THR A 24 -32.72 33.15 -30.44
C THR A 24 -33.54 34.01 -29.46
N PHE A 25 -33.17 34.00 -28.18
CA PHE A 25 -33.86 34.74 -27.13
C PHE A 25 -33.84 36.25 -27.40
N VAL A 26 -32.71 36.81 -27.82
CA VAL A 26 -32.58 38.25 -28.13
C VAL A 26 -33.58 38.67 -29.22
N VAL A 27 -33.70 37.87 -30.29
CA VAL A 27 -34.65 38.13 -31.38
C VAL A 27 -36.09 37.98 -30.91
N VAL A 28 -36.40 36.92 -30.16
CA VAL A 28 -37.74 36.66 -29.62
C VAL A 28 -38.17 37.79 -28.66
N LEU A 29 -37.27 38.27 -27.80
CA LEU A 29 -37.52 39.34 -26.84
C LEU A 29 -37.92 40.65 -27.54
N SER A 30 -37.17 41.05 -28.57
CA SER A 30 -37.52 42.23 -29.36
C SER A 30 -38.91 42.10 -30.02
N ASN A 31 -39.21 40.92 -30.57
CA ASN A 31 -40.47 40.67 -31.25
C ASN A 31 -41.67 40.67 -30.29
N ILE A 32 -41.55 40.07 -29.11
CA ILE A 32 -42.64 40.05 -28.12
C ILE A 32 -42.91 41.44 -27.55
N VAL A 33 -41.87 42.26 -27.32
CA VAL A 33 -42.03 43.65 -26.86
C VAL A 33 -42.79 44.46 -27.91
N SER A 34 -42.40 44.37 -29.18
CA SER A 34 -43.10 45.03 -30.29
C SER A 34 -44.56 44.57 -30.41
N ALA A 35 -44.82 43.26 -30.35
CA ALA A 35 -46.16 42.70 -30.44
C ALA A 35 -47.03 43.11 -29.24
N TYR A 36 -46.47 43.15 -28.04
CA TYR A 36 -47.15 43.59 -26.83
C TYR A 36 -47.59 45.06 -26.93
N ILE A 37 -46.69 45.96 -27.33
CA ILE A 37 -47.00 47.38 -27.51
C ILE A 37 -48.13 47.55 -28.53
N ALA A 38 -48.04 46.88 -29.69
CA ALA A 38 -49.05 46.96 -30.73
C ALA A 38 -50.44 46.48 -30.26
N HIS A 39 -50.47 45.37 -29.52
CA HIS A 39 -51.69 44.84 -28.91
C HIS A 39 -52.26 45.77 -27.84
N LYS A 40 -51.41 46.37 -26.99
CA LYS A 40 -51.85 47.32 -25.96
C LYS A 40 -52.40 48.62 -26.53
N LEU A 41 -51.84 49.12 -27.62
CA LEU A 41 -52.33 50.32 -28.29
C LEU A 41 -53.65 50.07 -29.04
N ASN A 42 -53.89 48.85 -29.52
CA ASN A 42 -55.07 48.50 -30.32
C ASN A 42 -55.72 47.17 -29.85
N PRO A 43 -56.31 47.13 -28.65
CA PRO A 43 -56.77 45.87 -28.04
C PRO A 43 -58.01 45.26 -28.71
N ILE A 44 -58.77 46.05 -29.48
CA ILE A 44 -60.00 45.60 -30.16
C ILE A 44 -59.66 44.87 -31.48
N TRP A 45 -58.43 45.01 -31.97
CA TRP A 45 -58.00 44.45 -33.24
C TRP A 45 -57.41 43.06 -33.07
N GLY A 46 -58.22 42.04 -33.37
CA GLY A 46 -57.83 40.61 -33.28
C GLY A 46 -56.47 40.23 -33.92
N PRO A 47 -56.03 40.82 -35.04
CA PRO A 47 -54.71 40.51 -35.60
C PRO A 47 -53.53 40.80 -34.66
N TYR A 48 -53.63 41.82 -33.81
CA TYR A 48 -52.56 42.13 -32.84
C TYR A 48 -52.52 41.14 -31.68
N GLU A 49 -53.68 40.66 -31.23
CA GLU A 49 -53.79 39.60 -30.24
C GLU A 49 -53.16 38.29 -30.75
N VAL A 50 -53.50 37.88 -31.97
CA VAL A 50 -52.90 36.69 -32.62
C VAL A 50 -51.39 36.83 -32.74
N ARG A 51 -50.89 38.00 -33.16
CA ARG A 51 -49.44 38.26 -33.24
C ARG A 51 -48.79 38.16 -31.86
N TYR A 52 -49.37 38.78 -30.84
CA TYR A 52 -48.85 38.72 -29.47
C TYR A 52 -48.78 37.29 -28.94
N ASN A 53 -49.88 36.52 -29.07
CA ASN A 53 -49.93 35.13 -28.61
C ASN A 53 -48.89 34.25 -29.32
N ARG A 54 -48.69 34.45 -30.63
CA ARG A 54 -47.66 33.74 -31.39
C ARG A 54 -46.24 34.06 -30.90
N GLU A 55 -45.92 35.33 -30.67
CA GLU A 55 -44.60 35.70 -30.14
C GLU A 55 -44.42 35.20 -28.69
N LEU A 56 -45.48 35.16 -27.89
CA LEU A 56 -45.47 34.62 -26.54
C LEU A 56 -45.17 33.12 -26.53
N GLN A 57 -45.75 32.37 -27.46
CA GLN A 57 -45.41 30.95 -27.65
C GLN A 57 -43.94 30.72 -27.98
N LYS A 58 -43.29 31.64 -28.72
CA LYS A 58 -41.85 31.55 -28.99
C LYS A 58 -41.01 31.78 -27.73
N VAL A 59 -41.46 32.67 -26.82
CA VAL A 59 -40.82 32.84 -25.50
C VAL A 59 -40.89 31.53 -24.73
N HIS A 60 -42.08 30.91 -24.65
CA HIS A 60 -42.24 29.62 -23.97
C HIS A 60 -41.40 28.51 -24.60
N LYS A 61 -41.27 28.48 -25.93
CA LYS A 61 -40.38 27.54 -26.60
C LYS A 61 -38.92 27.75 -26.20
N THR A 62 -38.46 29.00 -26.21
CA THR A 62 -37.08 29.34 -25.81
C THR A 62 -36.82 28.95 -24.36
N GLN A 63 -37.80 29.16 -23.47
CA GLN A 63 -37.74 28.72 -22.08
C GLN A 63 -37.66 27.19 -21.96
N ALA A 64 -38.43 26.45 -22.75
CA ALA A 64 -38.35 24.99 -22.80
C ALA A 64 -36.97 24.50 -23.28
N ASP A 65 -36.39 25.18 -24.27
CA ASP A 65 -35.04 24.87 -24.78
C ASP A 65 -33.96 25.10 -23.69
N ILE A 66 -34.09 26.15 -22.88
CA ILE A 66 -33.22 26.40 -21.71
C ILE A 66 -33.35 25.27 -20.68
N PHE A 67 -34.57 24.87 -20.33
CA PHE A 67 -34.79 23.79 -19.37
C PHE A 67 -34.25 22.45 -19.88
N SER A 68 -34.45 22.15 -21.17
CA SER A 68 -33.86 20.96 -21.79
C SER A 68 -32.33 21.00 -21.71
N LEU A 69 -31.70 22.14 -22.03
CA LEU A 69 -30.26 22.28 -21.91
C LEU A 69 -29.77 22.11 -20.46
N SER A 70 -30.46 22.67 -19.47
CA SER A 70 -30.12 22.49 -18.06
C SER A 70 -30.14 21.01 -17.67
N ASN A 71 -31.24 20.31 -17.99
CA ASN A 71 -31.37 18.89 -17.70
C ASN A 71 -30.29 18.05 -18.41
N ASP A 72 -29.97 18.38 -19.66
CA ASP A 72 -28.91 17.69 -20.40
C ASP A 72 -27.53 17.90 -19.76
N VAL A 73 -27.26 19.08 -19.19
CA VAL A 73 -26.01 19.39 -18.46
C VAL A 73 -25.98 18.67 -17.12
N ASP A 74 -27.06 18.72 -16.35
CA ASP A 74 -27.15 18.06 -15.04
C ASP A 74 -26.98 16.55 -15.17
N SER A 75 -27.60 15.94 -16.19
CA SER A 75 -27.42 14.52 -16.49
C SER A 75 -25.98 14.18 -16.88
N ALA A 76 -25.28 15.07 -17.58
CA ALA A 76 -23.89 14.86 -17.95
C ALA A 76 -22.94 14.98 -16.74
N ILE A 77 -23.20 15.94 -15.85
CA ILE A 77 -22.45 16.08 -14.58
C ILE A 77 -22.62 14.81 -13.74
N ALA A 78 -23.85 14.33 -13.56
CA ALA A 78 -24.11 13.12 -12.79
C ALA A 78 -23.37 11.89 -13.36
N ALA A 79 -23.31 11.75 -14.68
CA ALA A 79 -22.57 10.67 -15.33
C ALA A 79 -21.05 10.78 -15.11
N ILE A 80 -20.50 12.01 -15.15
CA ILE A 80 -19.08 12.26 -14.85
C ILE A 80 -18.77 11.93 -13.40
N ASP A 81 -19.62 12.35 -12.46
CA ASP A 81 -19.45 12.08 -11.03
C ASP A 81 -19.43 10.57 -10.74
N GLU A 82 -20.33 9.80 -11.37
CA GLU A 82 -20.33 8.34 -11.25
C GLU A 82 -19.02 7.71 -11.75
N GLU A 83 -18.46 8.25 -12.85
CA GLU A 83 -17.19 7.78 -13.41
C GLU A 83 -16.00 8.15 -12.51
N ILE A 84 -16.00 9.36 -11.94
CA ILE A 84 -15.01 9.79 -10.94
C ILE A 84 -15.04 8.86 -9.72
N ASP A 85 -16.22 8.55 -9.20
CA ASP A 85 -16.38 7.62 -8.07
C ASP A 85 -15.88 6.22 -8.39
N LYS A 86 -16.07 5.77 -9.64
CA LYS A 86 -15.52 4.52 -10.12
C LYS A 86 -13.98 4.57 -10.13
N TYR A 87 -13.38 5.60 -10.71
CA TYR A 87 -11.91 5.74 -10.75
C TYR A 87 -11.31 5.87 -9.35
N ILE A 88 -11.96 6.58 -8.43
CA ILE A 88 -11.53 6.67 -7.02
C ILE A 88 -11.49 5.28 -6.38
N ARG A 89 -12.50 4.44 -6.62
CA ARG A 89 -12.52 3.06 -6.13
C ARG A 89 -11.37 2.23 -6.71
N GLU A 90 -11.16 2.30 -8.02
CA GLU A 90 -10.05 1.59 -8.70
C GLU A 90 -8.68 2.06 -8.19
N ILE A 91 -8.47 3.36 -8.00
CA ILE A 91 -7.22 3.92 -7.44
C ILE A 91 -6.99 3.41 -6.02
N ASN A 92 -8.02 3.38 -5.18
CA ASN A 92 -7.91 2.88 -3.81
C ASN A 92 -7.60 1.39 -3.76
N GLU A 93 -8.12 0.61 -4.71
CA GLU A 93 -7.78 -0.81 -4.85
C GLU A 93 -6.31 -0.98 -5.27
N GLN A 94 -5.85 -0.23 -6.25
CA GLN A 94 -4.44 -0.25 -6.67
C GLN A 94 -3.49 0.15 -5.53
N LYS A 95 -3.83 1.17 -4.73
CA LYS A 95 -3.05 1.55 -3.55
C LYS A 95 -2.94 0.42 -2.53
N LYS A 96 -4.03 -0.32 -2.28
CA LYS A 96 -3.99 -1.49 -1.38
C LYS A 96 -3.08 -2.60 -1.93
N ILE A 97 -3.07 -2.80 -3.23
CA ILE A 97 -2.18 -3.78 -3.88
C ILE A 97 -0.72 -3.32 -3.73
N GLU A 98 -0.44 -2.05 -3.99
CA GLU A 98 0.89 -1.45 -3.83
C GLU A 98 1.39 -1.56 -2.39
N GLU A 99 0.54 -1.28 -1.40
CA GLU A 99 0.88 -1.42 0.02
C GLU A 99 1.24 -2.87 0.38
N LYS A 100 0.46 -3.85 -0.11
CA LYS A 100 0.77 -5.27 0.07
C LYS A 100 2.11 -5.64 -0.59
N LEU A 101 2.34 -5.18 -1.82
CA LEU A 101 3.56 -5.50 -2.56
C LEU A 101 4.80 -4.90 -1.88
N ASN A 102 4.71 -3.65 -1.41
CA ASN A 102 5.75 -3.01 -0.61
C ASN A 102 5.97 -3.73 0.73
N GLY A 103 4.92 -4.25 1.36
CA GLY A 103 5.02 -5.11 2.54
C GLY A 103 5.81 -6.38 2.24
N TYR A 104 5.50 -7.07 1.13
CA TYR A 104 6.26 -8.26 0.70
C TYR A 104 7.71 -7.92 0.37
N LEU A 105 7.98 -6.81 -0.31
CA LEU A 105 9.34 -6.35 -0.63
C LEU A 105 10.17 -6.11 0.64
N LYS A 106 9.60 -5.40 1.62
CA LYS A 106 10.26 -5.15 2.91
C LYS A 106 10.50 -6.45 3.68
N GLY A 107 9.52 -7.35 3.73
CA GLY A 107 9.68 -8.67 4.35
C GLY A 107 10.77 -9.49 3.65
N LEU A 108 10.85 -9.42 2.32
CA LEU A 108 11.89 -10.12 1.55
C LEU A 108 13.29 -9.51 1.76
N GLU A 109 13.39 -8.20 2.00
CA GLU A 109 14.64 -7.49 2.34
C GLU A 109 15.09 -7.82 3.78
N GLU A 110 14.14 -7.95 4.72
CA GLU A 110 14.41 -8.36 6.10
C GLU A 110 14.77 -9.85 6.21
N ASP A 111 14.07 -10.72 5.48
CA ASP A 111 14.30 -12.18 5.48
C ASP A 111 15.47 -12.61 4.57
N ASN A 112 15.93 -11.76 3.65
CA ASN A 112 17.22 -11.91 2.98
C ASN A 112 18.23 -10.90 3.51
N PRO A 113 18.86 -11.14 4.68
CA PRO A 113 20.24 -10.74 4.80
C PRO A 113 20.97 -11.66 3.81
N GLY A 114 21.08 -11.25 2.54
CA GLY A 114 21.61 -12.06 1.44
C GLY A 114 23.04 -12.55 1.72
N ALA A 115 23.76 -13.02 0.70
CA ALA A 115 25.12 -13.59 0.87
C ALA A 115 26.05 -12.77 1.80
N ALA A 116 25.88 -11.45 1.90
CA ALA A 116 26.56 -10.58 2.86
C ALA A 116 26.26 -10.86 4.35
N GLY A 117 25.01 -11.09 4.73
CA GLY A 117 24.62 -11.38 6.12
C GLY A 117 24.99 -12.79 6.55
N LEU A 118 24.80 -13.77 5.67
CA LEU A 118 25.30 -15.15 5.85
C LEU A 118 26.82 -15.19 5.96
N ARG A 119 27.56 -14.41 5.15
CA ARG A 119 29.01 -14.28 5.25
C ARG A 119 29.46 -13.63 6.56
N LYS A 120 28.75 -12.61 7.03
CA LYS A 120 29.03 -11.97 8.33
C LYS A 120 28.80 -12.94 9.49
N GLY A 121 27.68 -13.67 9.48
CA GLY A 121 27.40 -14.73 10.46
C GLY A 121 28.47 -15.82 10.48
N MET A 122 28.87 -16.33 9.31
CA MET A 122 29.96 -17.32 9.23
C MET A 122 31.31 -16.78 9.73
N THR A 123 31.63 -15.52 9.42
CA THR A 123 32.89 -14.91 9.86
C THR A 123 32.93 -14.71 11.38
N ASP A 124 31.81 -14.31 11.98
CA ASP A 124 31.72 -14.14 13.43
C ASP A 124 31.71 -15.49 14.17
N THR A 125 31.06 -16.53 13.63
CA THR A 125 31.19 -17.90 14.15
C THR A 125 32.64 -18.39 14.12
N TYR A 126 33.37 -18.11 13.03
CA TYR A 126 34.78 -18.49 12.91
C TYR A 126 35.67 -17.81 13.96
N LYS A 127 35.45 -16.50 14.21
CA LYS A 127 36.16 -15.76 15.26
C LYS A 127 35.88 -16.30 16.66
N ILE A 128 34.64 -16.67 16.95
CA ILE A 128 34.24 -17.25 18.24
C ILE A 128 34.93 -18.60 18.48
N GLN A 129 35.03 -19.45 17.46
CA GLN A 129 35.73 -20.73 17.57
C GLN A 129 37.24 -20.54 17.76
N TYR A 130 37.86 -19.58 17.07
CA TYR A 130 39.27 -19.28 17.26
C TYR A 130 39.57 -18.77 18.68
N ALA A 131 38.73 -17.87 19.21
CA ALA A 131 38.84 -17.40 20.58
C ALA A 131 38.69 -18.56 21.59
N SER A 132 37.73 -19.46 21.38
CA SER A 132 37.53 -20.64 22.23
C SER A 132 38.77 -21.55 22.28
N ASN A 133 39.35 -21.85 21.12
CA ASN A 133 40.57 -22.67 21.04
C ASN A 133 41.77 -21.99 21.70
N PHE A 134 41.90 -20.66 21.56
CA PHE A 134 42.95 -19.89 22.21
C PHE A 134 42.82 -19.93 23.74
N PHE A 135 41.61 -19.74 24.29
CA PHE A 135 41.37 -19.84 25.74
C PHE A 135 41.61 -21.26 26.27
N LEU A 136 41.31 -22.29 25.49
CA LEU A 136 41.56 -23.69 25.88
C LEU A 136 43.06 -23.97 26.02
N VAL A 137 43.87 -23.56 25.05
CA VAL A 137 45.35 -23.71 25.13
C VAL A 137 45.90 -22.94 26.32
N LEU A 138 45.44 -21.71 26.53
CA LEU A 138 45.87 -20.86 27.65
C LEU A 138 45.48 -21.48 29.00
N GLY A 139 44.28 -22.07 29.10
CA GLY A 139 43.82 -22.80 30.27
C GLY A 139 44.66 -24.05 30.57
N ILE A 140 45.05 -24.82 29.55
CA ILE A 140 45.94 -25.98 29.72
C ILE A 140 47.32 -25.54 30.24
N LEU A 141 47.91 -24.47 29.67
CA LEU A 141 49.19 -23.95 30.12
C LEU A 141 49.14 -23.47 31.57
N PHE A 142 48.05 -22.77 31.95
CA PHE A 142 47.86 -22.30 33.32
C PHE A 142 47.66 -23.45 34.30
N GLY A 143 46.87 -24.47 33.92
CA GLY A 143 46.69 -25.69 34.71
C GLY A 143 47.99 -26.45 34.90
N ALA A 144 48.78 -26.63 33.84
CA ALA A 144 50.10 -27.26 33.91
C ALA A 144 51.06 -26.47 34.81
N TYR A 145 51.07 -25.15 34.72
CA TYR A 145 51.86 -24.29 35.59
C TYR A 145 51.50 -24.47 37.07
N ILE A 146 50.21 -24.50 37.41
CA ILE A 146 49.74 -24.73 38.78
C ILE A 146 50.17 -26.12 39.27
N LEU A 147 50.02 -27.17 38.45
CA LEU A 147 50.43 -28.52 38.79
C LEU A 147 51.94 -28.60 39.06
N ILE A 148 52.78 -27.98 38.22
CA ILE A 148 54.22 -27.92 38.44
C ILE A 148 54.55 -27.10 39.70
N TYR A 149 53.85 -26.00 39.95
CA TYR A 149 54.07 -25.18 41.13
C TYR A 149 53.70 -25.89 42.45
N ILE A 150 52.63 -26.69 42.45
CA ILE A 150 52.18 -27.43 43.64
C ILE A 150 52.99 -28.72 43.82
N PHE A 151 53.09 -29.55 42.77
CA PHE A 151 53.72 -30.87 42.85
C PHE A 151 55.23 -30.84 42.57
N GLY A 152 55.69 -29.99 41.65
CA GLY A 152 57.11 -29.83 41.34
C GLY A 152 57.92 -29.21 42.49
N LYS A 153 57.29 -28.39 43.33
CA LYS A 153 57.90 -27.89 44.57
C LYS A 153 58.07 -29.00 45.62
N GLY A 154 57.23 -30.03 45.60
CA GLY A 154 57.39 -31.23 46.42
C GLY A 154 58.57 -32.11 45.95
N ILE A 155 58.75 -32.26 44.63
CA ILE A 155 59.84 -33.06 44.06
C ILE A 155 61.20 -32.37 44.17
N MET A 156 61.28 -31.04 44.00
CA MET A 156 62.54 -30.28 44.18
C MET A 156 62.99 -30.17 45.65
N ASN A 157 62.11 -30.43 46.61
CA ASN A 157 62.44 -30.46 48.04
C ASN A 157 62.85 -31.87 48.54
N GLY A 158 62.98 -32.86 47.65
CA GLY A 158 63.66 -34.11 47.96
C GLY A 158 62.85 -35.17 48.73
N GLU A 159 61.52 -35.12 48.73
CA GLU A 159 60.70 -36.22 49.27
C GLU A 159 60.31 -37.19 48.15
N THR A 160 61.20 -38.12 47.83
CA THR A 160 60.82 -39.36 47.12
C THR A 160 60.44 -40.41 48.16
N THR A 161 59.14 -40.64 48.37
CA THR A 161 58.68 -41.84 49.07
C THR A 161 58.55 -42.99 48.06
N PRO A 162 59.28 -44.11 48.26
CA PRO A 162 59.35 -45.20 47.31
C PRO A 162 58.12 -46.11 47.39
N LEU A 163 57.71 -46.58 46.22
CA LEU A 163 56.80 -47.70 46.03
C LEU A 163 57.56 -48.99 46.35
N ALA A 164 57.31 -49.65 47.50
CA ALA A 164 57.54 -51.09 47.66
C ALA A 164 56.97 -51.64 48.98
N ASN A 165 56.28 -52.78 48.85
CA ASN A 165 56.02 -53.82 49.84
C ASN A 165 54.87 -53.65 50.83
N SER A 166 53.70 -54.16 50.42
CA SER A 166 53.03 -55.23 51.18
C SER A 166 52.04 -55.97 50.28
N ILE A 167 52.45 -57.12 49.73
CA ILE A 167 51.52 -58.20 49.37
C ILE A 167 51.06 -58.82 50.70
N PRO A 168 49.76 -59.05 50.87
CA PRO A 168 49.35 -60.38 51.33
C PRO A 168 48.17 -60.93 50.51
N THR A 169 48.43 -62.12 49.94
CA THR A 169 47.60 -63.34 49.91
C THR A 169 46.12 -63.23 49.55
N VAL A 170 45.83 -63.78 48.37
CA VAL A 170 44.51 -64.21 47.91
C VAL A 170 44.03 -65.42 48.73
N GLU A 171 42.87 -65.31 49.38
CA GLU A 171 42.05 -66.46 49.77
C GLU A 171 40.84 -66.53 48.82
N LEU A 172 40.74 -67.64 48.07
CA LEU A 172 39.56 -68.03 47.30
C LEU A 172 38.63 -68.85 48.20
N PRO A 173 37.34 -68.53 48.34
CA PRO A 173 36.40 -69.42 49.01
C PRO A 173 36.13 -70.66 48.15
N SER A 174 36.30 -71.83 48.77
CA SER A 174 35.99 -73.14 48.21
C SER A 174 34.49 -73.35 48.07
N VAL A 175 34.07 -73.78 46.88
CA VAL A 175 32.76 -74.38 46.61
C VAL A 175 32.74 -75.77 47.23
N SER A 176 31.88 -76.01 48.21
CA SER A 176 31.57 -77.36 48.67
C SER A 176 30.44 -77.94 47.81
N THR A 177 30.76 -79.05 47.15
CA THR A 177 29.80 -79.99 46.59
C THR A 177 29.28 -80.97 47.64
N SER A 178 27.99 -81.29 47.52
CA SER A 178 27.29 -82.56 47.77
C SER A 178 27.20 -83.15 49.18
N THR A 179 25.98 -83.36 49.67
CA THR A 179 25.31 -84.69 49.62
C THR A 179 23.79 -84.53 49.56
#